data_AF-A0A1C6BVL6-F1
#
_entry.id   AF-A0A1C6BVL6-F1
#
_cell.length_a   1.000
_cell.length_b   1.000
_cell.length_c   1.000
_cell.angle_alpha   90.00
_cell.angle_beta   90.00
_cell.angle_gamma   90.00
#
_symmetry.space_group_name_H-M   'P 1'
#
loop_
_entity.id
_entity.type
_entity.pdbx_description
1 polymer ?
#
loop_
_entity_poly.entity_id
_entity_poly.type
_entity_poly.pdbx_seq_one_letter_code
_entity_poly.pdbx_strand_id
1 'polypeptide(L)'
;MQVELKVNDKSVQAEIPEEQLKETVLFEQLKKLGLIEDKPRTGYERVKKDEMYYVINTKDDSMINVKEFKDETDEQYYNIGNYYNDKVIAENNARADKLLRCLRRWQAANDKAISISDWKNDNIFKYHIEYDCFNDFPFVVYTTRFRSPNTIYFTSGEKAEGAIEVFKDELKWYYTKYQQRLDEE
;
A
#
# COMPACT_ATOMS: atom_id res chain seq x y z
N MET A 1 -22.38 4.54 13.27
CA MET A 1 -22.82 5.63 14.16
C MET A 1 -24.25 5.36 14.60
N GLN A 2 -24.52 5.34 15.91
CA GLN A 2 -25.90 5.25 16.41
C GLN A 2 -26.54 6.64 16.45
N VAL A 3 -27.73 6.77 15.88
CA VAL A 3 -28.52 8.00 15.87
C VAL A 3 -29.91 7.77 16.40
N GLU A 4 -30.45 8.77 17.09
CA GLU A 4 -31.86 8.83 17.48
C GLU A 4 -32.55 9.92 16.66
N LEU A 5 -33.54 9.54 15.85
CA LEU A 5 -34.38 10.46 15.08
C LEU A 5 -35.68 10.69 15.85
N LYS A 6 -35.94 11.93 16.26
CA LYS A 6 -37.20 12.33 16.90
C LYS A 6 -38.09 13.04 15.88
N VAL A 7 -39.29 12.49 15.64
CA VAL A 7 -40.30 13.05 14.74
C VAL A 7 -41.63 13.08 15.48
N ASN A 8 -42.11 14.27 15.82
CA ASN A 8 -43.25 14.49 16.72
C ASN A 8 -43.03 13.77 18.07
N ASP A 9 -44.03 13.03 18.54
CA ASP A 9 -43.98 12.28 19.81
C ASP A 9 -43.33 10.89 19.67
N LYS A 10 -42.65 10.61 18.55
CA LYS A 10 -42.01 9.30 18.28
C LYS A 10 -40.51 9.45 18.14
N SER A 11 -39.76 8.47 18.63
CA SER A 11 -38.33 8.31 18.36
C SER A 11 -38.01 6.98 17.68
N VAL A 12 -37.02 7.00 16.80
CA VAL A 12 -36.47 5.82 16.12
C VAL A 12 -34.97 5.81 16.33
N GLN A 13 -34.43 4.69 16.79
CA GLN A 13 -32.98 4.46 16.83
C GLN A 13 -32.55 3.75 15.56
N ALA A 14 -31.48 4.23 14.94
CA ALA A 14 -30.89 3.63 13.77
C ALA A 14 -29.37 3.61 13.90
N GLU A 15 -28.76 2.60 13.30
CA GLU A 15 -27.31 2.54 13.13
C GLU A 15 -26.98 2.81 11.67
N ILE A 16 -26.23 3.88 11.42
CA ILE A 16 -25.80 4.30 10.09
C ILE A 16 -24.32 3.94 9.93
N PRO A 17 -23.94 3.10 8.95
CA PRO A 17 -22.54 2.88 8.60
C PRO A 17 -21.85 4.19 8.23
N GLU A 18 -20.60 4.38 8.63
CA GLU A 18 -19.87 5.63 8.37
C GLU A 18 -19.76 5.92 6.86
N GLU A 19 -19.55 4.89 6.04
CA GLU A 19 -19.56 4.97 4.57
C GLU A 19 -20.85 5.61 4.03
N GLN A 20 -22.03 5.17 4.51
CA GLN A 20 -23.31 5.76 4.10
C GLN A 20 -23.49 7.18 4.64
N LEU A 21 -22.98 7.46 5.84
CA LEU A 21 -23.06 8.79 6.42
C LEU A 21 -22.29 9.80 5.57
N LYS A 22 -21.09 9.44 5.08
CA LYS A 22 -20.21 10.29 4.23
C LYS A 22 -20.90 10.79 2.95
N GLU A 23 -21.89 10.06 2.45
CA GLU A 23 -22.67 10.43 1.25
C GLU A 23 -23.78 11.46 1.52
N THR A 24 -24.03 11.80 2.79
CA THR A 24 -25.13 12.68 3.19
C THR A 24 -24.68 14.08 3.59
N VAL A 25 -25.57 15.06 3.48
CA VAL A 25 -25.37 16.43 4.01
C VAL A 25 -25.15 16.44 5.53
N LEU A 26 -25.65 15.40 6.22
CA LEU A 26 -25.52 15.26 7.67
C LEU A 26 -24.06 15.09 8.11
N PHE A 27 -23.20 14.45 7.30
CA PHE A 27 -21.78 14.29 7.62
C PHE A 27 -21.08 15.64 7.80
N GLU A 28 -21.25 16.55 6.85
CA GLU A 28 -20.67 17.90 6.93
C GLU A 28 -21.23 18.72 8.09
N GLN A 29 -22.49 18.52 8.47
CA GLN A 29 -23.08 19.16 9.65
C GLN A 29 -22.46 18.63 10.95
N LEU A 30 -22.34 17.31 11.09
CA LEU A 30 -21.75 16.67 12.26
C LEU A 30 -20.27 17.02 12.42
N LYS A 31 -19.56 17.17 11.29
CA LYS A 31 -18.15 17.59 11.22
C LYS A 31 -17.98 19.04 11.69
N LYS A 32 -18.87 19.96 11.28
CA LYS A 32 -18.92 21.34 11.80
C LYS A 32 -19.21 21.40 13.31
N LEU A 33 -19.98 20.45 13.82
CA LEU A 33 -20.28 20.32 15.24
C LEU A 33 -19.18 19.61 16.04
N GLY A 34 -18.11 19.13 15.37
CA GLY A 34 -17.03 18.37 16.01
C GLY A 34 -17.45 17.00 16.54
N LEU A 35 -18.58 16.48 16.05
CA LEU A 35 -19.14 15.19 16.48
C LEU A 35 -18.54 14.01 15.72
N ILE A 36 -17.93 14.29 14.56
CA ILE A 36 -17.20 13.33 13.75
C ILE A 36 -15.94 13.99 13.18
N GLU A 37 -14.85 13.23 13.12
CA GLU A 37 -13.61 13.63 12.46
C GLU A 37 -13.58 13.08 11.04
N ASP A 38 -13.05 13.89 10.12
CA ASP A 38 -12.75 13.45 8.76
C ASP A 38 -11.42 12.74 8.78
N LYS A 39 -11.46 11.46 9.15
CA LYS A 39 -10.28 10.62 9.12
C LYS A 39 -9.90 10.34 7.66
N PRO A 40 -8.59 10.29 7.36
CA PRO A 40 -8.11 9.79 6.08
C PRO A 40 -8.78 8.47 5.71
N ARG A 41 -9.32 8.37 4.50
CA ARG A 41 -9.98 7.15 4.05
C ARG A 41 -8.94 6.10 3.67
N THR A 42 -7.88 6.52 2.99
CA THR A 42 -6.90 5.65 2.35
C THR A 42 -5.49 5.85 2.89
N GLY A 43 -5.17 7.00 3.47
CA GLY A 43 -3.80 7.36 3.86
C GLY A 43 -3.06 8.24 2.85
N TYR A 44 -3.73 8.62 1.75
CA TYR A 44 -3.15 9.36 0.62
C TYR A 44 -3.87 10.68 0.33
N GLU A 45 -4.94 11.01 1.05
CA GLU A 45 -5.69 12.23 0.82
C GLU A 45 -4.83 13.45 1.13
N ARG A 46 -4.94 14.48 0.29
CA ARG A 46 -4.22 15.71 0.52
C ARG A 46 -4.75 16.43 1.77
N VAL A 47 -3.86 16.75 2.71
CA VAL A 47 -4.23 17.44 3.95
C VAL A 47 -4.55 18.92 3.69
N LYS A 48 -5.17 19.59 4.66
CA LYS A 48 -5.44 21.03 4.57
C LYS A 48 -4.15 21.82 4.75
N LYS A 49 -4.17 23.09 4.34
CA LYS A 49 -3.06 24.00 4.61
C LYS A 49 -2.79 24.07 6.12
N ASP A 50 -1.51 24.09 6.46
CA ASP A 50 -0.96 24.08 7.82
C ASP A 50 -1.08 22.75 8.59
N GLU A 51 -1.67 21.71 8.00
CA GLU A 51 -1.64 20.34 8.52
C GLU A 51 -0.34 19.61 8.13
N MET A 52 -0.06 18.50 8.80
CA MET A 52 1.16 17.71 8.60
C MET A 52 0.90 16.51 7.70
N TYR A 53 1.87 16.14 6.87
CA TYR A 53 1.90 14.92 6.07
C TYR A 53 3.31 14.31 6.10
N TYR A 54 3.42 13.07 5.65
CA TYR A 54 4.63 12.28 5.67
C TYR A 54 5.16 12.05 4.26
N VAL A 55 6.48 12.13 4.12
CA VAL A 55 7.21 11.81 2.89
C VAL A 55 8.36 10.87 3.23
N ILE A 56 8.71 9.98 2.31
CA ILE A 56 9.83 9.06 2.49
C ILE A 56 11.06 9.65 1.80
N ASN A 57 12.11 9.84 2.59
CA ASN A 57 13.45 10.16 2.09
C ASN A 57 14.12 8.87 1.61
N THR A 58 14.26 8.75 0.30
CA THR A 58 14.84 7.57 -0.33
C THR A 58 16.35 7.46 -0.18
N LYS A 59 17.04 8.49 0.33
CA LYS A 59 18.50 8.45 0.54
C LYS A 59 18.89 7.51 1.69
N ASP A 60 18.08 7.48 2.74
CA ASP A 60 18.34 6.73 3.97
C ASP A 60 17.11 5.93 4.46
N ASP A 61 16.08 5.83 3.62
CA ASP A 61 14.77 5.23 3.94
C ASP A 61 14.10 5.86 5.19
N SER A 62 14.46 7.10 5.55
CA SER A 62 13.84 7.80 6.67
C SER A 62 12.51 8.46 6.27
N MET A 63 11.62 8.65 7.24
CA MET A 63 10.38 9.38 7.04
C MET A 63 10.53 10.81 7.56
N ILE A 64 10.11 11.77 6.74
CA ILE A 64 10.10 13.18 7.06
C ILE A 64 8.64 13.60 7.27
N ASN A 65 8.40 14.39 8.32
CA ASN A 65 7.11 15.00 8.58
C ASN A 65 7.13 16.46 8.09
N VAL A 66 6.25 16.80 7.16
CA VAL A 66 6.24 18.07 6.42
C VAL A 66 4.91 18.79 6.65
N LYS A 67 4.95 20.11 6.76
CA LYS A 67 3.75 20.94 6.86
C LYS A 67 3.29 21.33 5.46
N GLU A 68 2.01 21.14 5.15
CA GLU A 68 1.40 21.54 3.88
C GLU A 68 1.25 23.06 3.82
N PHE A 69 1.97 23.70 2.90
CA PHE A 69 1.87 25.12 2.60
C PHE A 69 1.07 25.42 1.33
N LYS A 70 0.66 24.39 0.57
CA LYS A 70 0.05 24.49 -0.77
C LYS A 70 1.01 25.14 -1.76
N ASP A 71 2.30 24.85 -1.62
CA ASP A 71 3.34 25.38 -2.49
C ASP A 71 3.84 24.33 -3.51
N GLU A 72 4.79 24.73 -4.34
CA GLU A 72 5.35 23.85 -5.37
C GLU A 72 5.99 22.58 -4.80
N THR A 73 6.58 22.64 -3.61
CA THR A 73 7.21 21.48 -2.97
C THR A 73 6.15 20.45 -2.57
N ASP A 74 5.04 20.90 -1.98
CA ASP A 74 3.91 20.03 -1.64
C ASP A 74 3.31 19.40 -2.89
N GLU A 75 3.12 20.18 -3.96
CA GLU A 75 2.65 19.67 -5.25
C GLU A 75 3.60 18.62 -5.82
N GLN A 76 4.91 18.85 -5.74
CA GLN A 76 5.90 17.89 -6.23
C GLN A 76 5.78 16.57 -5.48
N TYR A 77 5.78 16.58 -4.13
CA TYR A 77 5.64 15.35 -3.34
C TYR A 77 4.35 14.60 -3.64
N TYR A 78 3.23 15.32 -3.75
CA TYR A 78 1.94 14.73 -4.09
C TYR A 78 1.96 14.10 -5.50
N ASN A 79 2.48 14.82 -6.50
CA ASN A 79 2.48 14.36 -7.90
C ASN A 79 3.41 13.17 -8.16
N ILE A 80 4.49 13.03 -7.39
CA ILE A 80 5.36 11.84 -7.50
C ILE A 80 4.86 10.65 -6.65
N GLY A 81 3.73 10.81 -5.96
CA GLY A 81 3.15 9.77 -5.11
C GLY A 81 3.91 9.53 -3.79
N ASN A 82 4.77 10.47 -3.38
CA ASN A 82 5.50 10.42 -2.11
C ASN A 82 4.86 11.37 -1.10
N TYR A 83 3.56 11.18 -0.86
CA TYR A 83 2.75 12.01 0.03
C TYR A 83 1.75 11.10 0.75
N TYR A 84 1.87 11.03 2.06
CA TYR A 84 1.01 10.21 2.91
C TYR A 84 0.47 11.07 4.04
N ASN A 85 -0.83 11.08 4.27
CA ASN A 85 -1.41 11.77 5.41
C ASN A 85 -1.45 10.90 6.67
N ASP A 86 -1.08 9.63 6.53
CA ASP A 86 -1.00 8.66 7.63
C ASP A 86 0.41 8.07 7.76
N LYS A 87 0.88 8.02 9.00
CA LYS A 87 2.22 7.55 9.33
C LYS A 87 2.40 6.05 9.07
N VAL A 88 1.42 5.25 9.44
CA VAL A 88 1.50 3.78 9.31
C VAL A 88 1.52 3.41 7.85
N ILE A 89 0.70 4.06 7.03
CA ILE A 89 0.69 3.86 5.58
C ILE A 89 2.04 4.26 4.97
N ALA A 90 2.62 5.40 5.38
CA ALA A 90 3.96 5.80 4.93
C ALA A 90 5.04 4.75 5.29
N GLU A 91 5.06 4.29 6.53
CA GLU A 91 6.03 3.29 7.03
C GLU A 91 5.88 1.94 6.30
N ASN A 92 4.65 1.48 6.11
CA ASN A 92 4.35 0.24 5.40
C ASN A 92 4.80 0.30 3.94
N ASN A 93 4.45 1.36 3.21
CA ASN A 93 4.85 1.51 1.81
C ASN A 93 6.37 1.63 1.68
N ALA A 94 7.04 2.38 2.56
CA ALA A 94 8.50 2.47 2.57
C ALA A 94 9.17 1.10 2.75
N ARG A 95 8.64 0.27 3.66
CA ARG A 95 9.14 -1.10 3.89
C ARG A 95 8.88 -2.03 2.71
N ALA A 96 7.68 -1.97 2.12
CA ALA A 96 7.32 -2.71 0.91
C ALA A 96 8.24 -2.37 -0.28
N ASP A 97 8.46 -1.08 -0.53
CA ASP A 97 9.34 -0.61 -1.60
C ASP A 97 10.80 -1.03 -1.36
N LYS A 98 11.25 -0.96 -0.10
CA LYS A 98 12.58 -1.42 0.29
C LYS A 98 12.76 -2.90 0.01
N LEU A 99 11.79 -3.75 0.36
CA LEU A 99 11.81 -5.18 0.04
C LEU A 99 11.96 -5.40 -1.48
N LEU A 100 11.17 -4.70 -2.29
CA LEU A 100 11.24 -4.83 -3.74
C LEU A 100 12.59 -4.38 -4.31
N ARG A 101 13.17 -3.30 -3.80
CA ARG A 101 14.55 -2.87 -4.15
C ARG A 101 15.58 -3.93 -3.76
N CYS A 102 15.46 -4.52 -2.57
CA CYS A 102 16.37 -5.57 -2.10
C CYS A 102 16.28 -6.84 -2.96
N LEU A 103 15.07 -7.27 -3.32
CA LEU A 103 14.85 -8.42 -4.21
C LEU A 103 15.46 -8.19 -5.60
N ARG A 104 15.29 -6.99 -6.19
CA ARG A 104 15.94 -6.63 -7.47
C ARG A 104 17.46 -6.71 -7.37
N ARG A 105 18.03 -6.14 -6.31
CA ARG A 105 19.49 -6.18 -6.08
C ARG A 105 19.98 -7.60 -5.89
N TRP A 106 19.25 -8.41 -5.13
CA TRP A 106 19.58 -9.82 -4.91
C TRP A 106 19.55 -10.59 -6.22
N GLN A 107 18.51 -10.43 -7.04
CA GLN A 107 18.39 -11.07 -8.35
C GLN A 107 19.57 -10.68 -9.24
N ALA A 108 19.92 -9.40 -9.32
CA ALA A 108 21.04 -8.93 -10.13
C ALA A 108 22.41 -9.49 -9.68
N ALA A 109 22.58 -9.79 -8.40
CA ALA A 109 23.81 -10.36 -7.85
C ALA A 109 23.90 -11.89 -8.00
N ASN A 110 22.75 -12.58 -8.10
CA ASN A 110 22.69 -14.04 -8.01
C ASN A 110 22.18 -14.71 -9.28
N ASP A 111 21.64 -13.97 -10.24
CA ASP A 111 21.01 -14.50 -11.44
C ASP A 111 21.35 -13.66 -12.68
N LYS A 112 21.08 -14.20 -13.88
CA LYS A 112 21.24 -13.49 -15.14
C LYS A 112 19.96 -12.76 -15.53
N ALA A 113 20.09 -11.71 -16.33
CA ALA A 113 18.94 -11.01 -16.90
C ALA A 113 18.14 -11.94 -17.81
N ILE A 114 16.80 -11.88 -17.72
CA ILE A 114 15.88 -12.49 -18.67
C ILE A 114 15.70 -11.53 -19.84
N SER A 115 16.15 -11.93 -21.02
CA SER A 115 16.12 -11.08 -22.21
C SER A 115 14.71 -10.90 -22.78
N ILE A 116 14.51 -9.88 -23.62
CA ILE A 116 13.23 -9.69 -24.34
C ILE A 116 12.94 -10.89 -25.26
N SER A 117 13.96 -11.51 -25.85
CA SER A 117 13.79 -12.75 -26.63
C SER A 117 13.33 -13.91 -25.77
N ASP A 118 13.85 -14.03 -24.54
CA ASP A 118 13.38 -15.06 -23.61
C ASP A 118 11.90 -14.84 -23.27
N TRP A 119 11.50 -13.59 -23.01
CA TRP A 119 10.10 -13.23 -22.77
C TRP A 119 9.16 -13.53 -23.94
N LYS A 120 9.67 -13.51 -25.18
CA LYS A 120 8.91 -13.87 -26.40
C LYS A 120 8.98 -15.38 -26.72
N ASN A 121 9.65 -16.16 -25.89
CA ASN A 121 9.78 -17.60 -26.06
C ASN A 121 8.97 -18.34 -24.99
N ASP A 122 7.85 -18.92 -25.43
CA ASP A 122 6.90 -19.65 -24.58
C ASP A 122 7.47 -20.96 -24.01
N ASN A 123 8.63 -21.43 -24.50
CA ASN A 123 9.31 -22.63 -24.00
C ASN A 123 10.28 -22.35 -22.86
N ILE A 124 10.44 -21.09 -22.45
CA ILE A 124 11.31 -20.70 -21.34
C ILE A 124 10.45 -20.37 -20.13
N PHE A 125 10.69 -21.04 -19.01
CA PHE A 125 10.05 -20.70 -17.74
C PHE A 125 10.75 -19.52 -17.07
N LYS A 126 9.95 -18.60 -16.53
CA LYS A 126 10.39 -17.47 -15.71
C LYS A 126 9.75 -17.66 -14.36
N TYR A 127 10.57 -17.84 -13.34
CA TYR A 127 10.12 -18.19 -12.01
C TYR A 127 9.90 -16.92 -11.18
N HIS A 128 8.90 -16.90 -10.32
CA HIS A 128 8.64 -15.79 -9.41
C HIS A 128 8.05 -16.29 -8.11
N ILE A 129 8.05 -15.43 -7.10
CA ILE A 129 7.53 -15.72 -5.77
C ILE A 129 6.05 -15.36 -5.73
N GLU A 130 5.24 -16.30 -5.29
CA GLU A 130 3.86 -16.07 -4.87
C GLU A 130 3.69 -16.47 -3.40
N TYR A 131 2.55 -16.11 -2.83
CA TYR A 131 2.24 -16.43 -1.44
C TYR A 131 0.92 -17.18 -1.37
N ASP A 132 0.95 -18.36 -0.78
CA ASP A 132 -0.25 -19.12 -0.52
C ASP A 132 -0.89 -18.57 0.76
N CYS A 133 -1.88 -17.69 0.62
CA CYS A 133 -2.59 -17.12 1.76
C CYS A 133 -3.37 -18.17 2.56
N PHE A 134 -3.71 -19.31 1.96
CA PHE A 134 -4.45 -20.38 2.65
C PHE A 134 -3.50 -21.23 3.51
N ASN A 135 -2.35 -21.63 2.96
CA ASN A 135 -1.38 -22.45 3.69
C ASN A 135 -0.28 -21.65 4.40
N ASP A 136 -0.27 -20.32 4.22
CA ASP A 136 0.52 -19.36 4.98
C ASP A 136 2.05 -19.44 4.76
N PHE A 137 2.46 -19.67 3.50
CA PHE A 137 3.87 -19.71 3.10
C PHE A 137 4.15 -19.14 1.68
N PRO A 138 5.33 -18.53 1.46
CA PRO A 138 5.78 -18.15 0.13
C PRO A 138 6.26 -19.38 -0.67
N PHE A 139 6.00 -19.42 -1.96
CA PHE A 139 6.41 -20.50 -2.84
C PHE A 139 6.76 -20.02 -4.24
N VAL A 140 7.48 -20.86 -4.96
CA VAL A 140 7.90 -20.55 -6.33
C VAL A 140 6.88 -21.06 -7.32
N VAL A 141 6.48 -20.17 -8.22
CA VAL A 141 5.68 -20.48 -9.41
C VAL A 141 6.44 -20.07 -10.67
N TYR A 142 5.88 -20.33 -11.84
CA TYR A 142 6.45 -19.89 -13.10
C TYR A 142 5.41 -19.36 -14.08
N THR A 143 5.88 -18.52 -14.99
CA THR A 143 5.16 -18.04 -16.17
C THR A 143 6.04 -18.16 -17.40
N THR A 144 5.42 -18.24 -18.57
CA THR A 144 6.13 -18.26 -19.86
C THR A 144 6.02 -16.94 -20.61
N ARG A 145 4.88 -16.24 -20.45
CA ARG A 145 4.45 -15.10 -21.28
C ARG A 145 4.08 -13.83 -20.52
N PHE A 146 3.75 -13.94 -19.24
CA PHE A 146 3.15 -12.82 -18.51
C PHE A 146 4.18 -12.11 -17.65
N ARG A 147 4.14 -10.77 -17.67
CA ARG A 147 4.91 -9.91 -16.77
C ARG A 147 3.93 -9.10 -15.94
N SER A 148 4.04 -9.23 -14.64
CA SER A 148 3.22 -8.51 -13.66
C SER A 148 4.03 -7.34 -13.09
N PRO A 149 3.37 -6.18 -12.82
CA PRO A 149 3.97 -5.12 -12.02
C PRO A 149 4.47 -5.66 -10.67
N ASN A 150 5.52 -5.03 -10.14
CA ASN A 150 6.10 -5.35 -8.82
C ASN A 150 6.53 -6.81 -8.61
N THR A 151 6.69 -7.59 -9.68
CA THR A 151 7.15 -8.98 -9.62
C THR A 151 8.60 -9.10 -10.07
N ILE A 152 9.41 -9.83 -9.31
CA ILE A 152 10.79 -10.16 -9.67
C ILE A 152 10.83 -11.57 -10.25
N TYR A 153 11.42 -11.67 -11.44
CA TYR A 153 11.51 -12.92 -12.19
C TYR A 153 12.93 -13.47 -12.16
N PHE A 154 13.03 -14.79 -12.05
CA PHE A 154 14.26 -15.57 -11.96
C PHE A 154 14.34 -16.56 -13.12
N THR A 155 15.56 -16.91 -13.52
CA THR A 155 15.79 -17.87 -14.61
C THR A 155 15.63 -19.33 -14.21
N SER A 156 15.55 -19.62 -12.90
CA SER A 156 15.32 -20.95 -12.36
C SER A 156 14.57 -20.90 -11.04
N GLY A 157 13.90 -22.01 -10.70
CA GLY A 157 13.22 -22.14 -9.42
C GLY A 157 14.17 -22.09 -8.23
N GLU A 158 15.36 -22.67 -8.34
CA GLU A 158 16.40 -22.64 -7.29
C GLU A 158 16.78 -21.20 -6.89
N LYS A 159 16.88 -20.29 -7.88
CA LYS A 159 17.17 -18.88 -7.60
C LYS A 159 16.00 -18.18 -6.91
N ALA A 160 14.77 -18.50 -7.29
CA ALA A 160 13.60 -17.96 -6.61
C ALA A 160 13.50 -18.49 -5.16
N GLU A 161 13.76 -19.78 -4.92
CA GLU A 161 13.83 -20.37 -3.57
C GLU A 161 14.93 -19.70 -2.73
N GLY A 162 16.12 -19.48 -3.29
CA GLY A 162 17.20 -18.77 -2.59
C GLY A 162 16.82 -17.34 -2.19
N ALA A 163 16.00 -16.65 -3.00
CA ALA A 163 15.44 -15.35 -2.60
C ALA A 163 14.41 -15.50 -1.47
N ILE A 164 13.54 -16.52 -1.51
CA ILE A 164 12.60 -16.82 -0.42
C ILE A 164 13.34 -17.05 0.90
N GLU A 165 14.41 -17.83 0.90
CA GLU A 165 15.20 -18.09 2.12
C GLU A 165 15.80 -16.82 2.72
N VAL A 166 16.37 -15.95 1.89
CA VAL A 166 17.00 -14.70 2.34
C VAL A 166 15.98 -13.68 2.86
N PHE A 167 14.80 -13.61 2.25
CA PHE A 167 13.78 -12.60 2.55
C PHE A 167 12.54 -13.16 3.27
N LYS A 168 12.62 -14.36 3.84
CA LYS A 168 11.48 -15.10 4.39
C LYS A 168 10.60 -14.25 5.32
N ASP A 169 11.21 -13.58 6.29
CA ASP A 169 10.47 -12.79 7.28
C ASP A 169 9.85 -11.52 6.67
N GLU A 170 10.56 -10.88 5.74
CA GLU A 170 10.06 -9.69 5.04
C GLU A 170 8.94 -10.03 4.05
N LEU A 171 9.06 -11.14 3.32
CA LEU A 171 7.99 -11.67 2.46
C LEU A 171 6.78 -12.03 3.31
N LYS A 172 6.98 -12.71 4.44
CA LYS A 172 5.91 -13.03 5.38
C LYS A 172 5.17 -11.78 5.83
N TRP A 173 5.91 -10.75 6.25
CA TRP A 173 5.31 -9.46 6.61
C TRP A 173 4.56 -8.83 5.42
N TYR A 174 5.16 -8.82 4.23
CA TYR A 174 4.58 -8.21 3.03
C TYR A 174 3.24 -8.85 2.63
N TYR A 175 3.08 -10.16 2.79
CA TYR A 175 1.83 -10.82 2.40
C TYR A 175 0.79 -10.93 3.50
N THR A 176 1.16 -10.82 4.78
CA THR A 176 0.24 -11.06 5.90
C THR A 176 -0.06 -9.84 6.77
N LYS A 177 0.75 -8.79 6.66
CA LYS A 177 0.69 -7.60 7.54
C LYS A 177 0.80 -6.28 6.79
N TYR A 178 1.20 -6.30 5.52
CA TYR A 178 1.29 -5.09 4.74
C TYR A 178 -0.11 -4.55 4.46
N GLN A 179 -0.39 -3.41 5.07
CA GLN A 179 -1.57 -2.61 4.79
C GLN A 179 -1.12 -1.44 3.93
N GLN A 180 -1.55 -1.41 2.66
CA GLN A 180 -1.14 -0.38 1.71
C GLN A 180 -2.05 0.85 1.77
N ARG A 181 -3.23 0.74 2.39
CA ARG A 181 -4.21 1.82 2.62
C ARG A 181 -5.08 1.54 3.84
N LEU A 182 -5.58 2.59 4.48
CA LEU A 182 -6.32 2.50 5.75
C LEU A 182 -7.65 1.76 5.65
N ASP A 183 -8.26 1.73 4.47
CA ASP A 183 -9.53 1.05 4.18
C ASP A 183 -9.36 -0.41 3.72
N GLU A 184 -8.18 -0.99 3.91
CA GLU A 184 -7.97 -2.43 3.77
C GLU A 184 -8.27 -3.19 5.06
N GLU A 185 -9.10 -4.23 4.92
CA GLU A 185 -9.48 -5.21 5.97
C GLU A 185 -8.77 -6.56 5.78
#